data_AF-A0A1Y4ADM6-F1
#
_entry.id   AF-A0A1Y4ADM6-F1
#
_cell.length_a   1.000
_cell.length_b   1.000
_cell.length_c   1.000
_cell.angle_alpha   90.00
_cell.angle_beta   90.00
_cell.angle_gamma   90.00
#
_symmetry.space_group_name_H-M   'P 1'
#
loop_
_entity.id
_entity.type
_entity.pdbx_description
1 polymer ?
#
loop_
_entity_poly.entity_id
_entity_poly.type
_entity_poly.pdbx_seq_one_letter_code
_entity_poly.pdbx_strand_id
1 'polypeptide(L)'
;MALTLSLVGCSSQGEPDEVTIQTADNALTVSLEVECRSNLFFSRYDIAFYVDEELQEVIDHGATKQYEIDLSEGDHVLRFAKEGDNEVDGSVEITVNDNMALKCVLGCTSSQVEVQMVESIFPPIASDEAVSMSHDDVREAFEQAGFTEIREEELRDLALDQADHNWLVGSISIDGDDSFDKESSFLADDEVLISYHVLGDINPPASASELVGQDYEKVAEQFASAGFSNVKTEPAASAGTVGAVSQVTIGGFFGSSDFVRGDSFPFDEQVTIQYYEEDPDAETPNANANANAEVEEVLTIDSSPDLASLLSSGETNASWFSTSYRGKTIQFDGHVASLMTHGDYSTRWDVLILAGNNGASPSLGPNFKLINVSFYDMNVTNADTLREGQNITVTAVVGDYDSATDWLELDPVSISIR
;
A
#
# COMPACT_ATOMS: atom_id res chain seq x y z
N MET A 1 0.86 41.83 91.25
CA MET A 1 2.21 41.27 91.41
C MET A 1 2.49 40.46 90.15
N ALA A 2 3.19 40.95 89.12
CA ALA A 2 3.60 42.32 88.76
C ALA A 2 3.03 42.57 87.34
N LEU A 3 1.88 43.25 87.27
CA LEU A 3 1.67 44.64 86.83
C LEU A 3 1.39 44.64 85.31
N THR A 4 0.18 44.75 84.77
CA THR A 4 -0.82 45.87 84.77
C THR A 4 -1.39 45.85 83.33
N LEU A 5 -2.69 45.62 83.14
CA LEU A 5 -3.78 46.60 82.92
C LEU A 5 -4.06 46.86 81.42
N SER A 6 -5.08 46.21 80.88
CA SER A 6 -6.38 46.77 80.42
C SER A 6 -6.41 47.84 79.33
N LEU A 7 -7.37 47.63 78.42
CA LEU A 7 -8.24 48.56 77.68
C LEU A 7 -8.07 48.65 76.16
N VAL A 8 -9.09 48.14 75.47
CA VAL A 8 -9.98 48.88 74.56
C VAL A 8 -9.36 50.02 73.75
N GLY A 9 -9.44 49.90 72.44
CA GLY A 9 -9.77 51.03 71.57
C GLY A 9 -9.17 50.99 70.18
N CYS A 10 -10.02 50.65 69.22
CA CYS A 10 -9.96 51.03 67.81
C CYS A 10 -9.47 52.46 67.54
N SER A 11 -8.46 52.62 66.69
CA SER A 11 -8.41 53.61 65.61
C SER A 11 -7.29 53.31 64.61
N SER A 12 -7.67 52.83 63.42
CA SER A 12 -7.43 53.43 62.11
C SER A 12 -5.96 53.52 61.63
N GLN A 13 -5.64 52.56 60.76
CA GLN A 13 -5.32 52.74 59.34
C GLN A 13 -3.86 53.07 59.00
N GLY A 14 -3.19 52.02 58.52
CA GLY A 14 -2.40 52.07 57.30
C GLY A 14 -1.04 51.41 57.44
N GLU A 15 -0.93 50.15 57.03
CA GLU A 15 0.35 49.56 56.61
C GLU A 15 0.16 48.84 55.26
N PRO A 16 1.19 48.86 54.39
CA PRO A 16 1.10 48.41 53.01
C PRO A 16 1.50 46.94 52.84
N ASP A 17 0.80 46.28 51.92
CA ASP A 17 1.23 45.23 50.99
C ASP A 17 2.47 44.39 51.36
N GLU A 18 2.23 43.24 51.97
CA GLU A 18 3.08 42.07 51.76
C GLU A 18 2.76 41.52 50.37
N VAL A 19 3.67 41.76 49.42
CA VAL A 19 3.67 41.11 48.11
C VAL A 19 3.93 39.63 48.33
N THR A 20 2.84 38.88 48.43
CA THR A 20 2.88 37.42 48.27
C THR A 20 3.13 37.15 46.79
N ILE A 21 4.39 36.86 46.44
CA ILE A 21 4.69 36.28 45.13
C ILE A 21 4.12 34.87 45.17
N GLN A 22 2.98 34.67 44.52
CA GLN A 22 2.54 33.35 44.08
C GLN A 22 3.27 33.05 42.77
N THR A 23 4.35 32.27 42.83
CA THR A 23 4.78 31.50 41.66
C THR A 23 3.94 30.23 41.65
N ALA A 24 2.86 30.25 40.87
CA ALA A 24 2.27 29.02 40.39
C ALA A 24 3.22 28.54 39.28
N ASP A 25 3.99 27.51 39.57
CA ASP A 25 4.87 26.84 38.62
C ASP A 25 3.93 26.18 37.59
N ASN A 26 3.78 26.78 36.41
CA ASN A 26 3.04 26.16 35.30
C ASN A 26 3.98 25.18 34.60
N ALA A 27 4.35 24.10 35.30
CA ALA A 27 5.06 22.99 34.69
C ALA A 27 4.09 22.21 33.78
N LEU A 28 4.51 22.01 32.54
CA LEU A 28 3.86 21.22 31.52
C LEU A 28 4.64 19.90 31.39
N THR A 29 3.93 18.78 31.32
CA THR A 29 4.54 17.46 31.27
C THR A 29 4.90 17.12 29.83
N VAL A 30 6.17 16.80 29.60
CA VAL A 30 6.70 16.30 28.33
C VAL A 30 7.02 14.83 28.45
N SER A 31 6.30 14.01 27.69
CA SER A 31 6.53 12.58 27.56
C SER A 31 7.49 12.33 26.41
N LEU A 32 8.73 11.93 26.70
CA LEU A 32 9.80 11.81 25.70
C LEU A 32 10.24 10.35 25.54
N GLU A 33 10.18 9.82 24.33
CA GLU A 33 10.88 8.59 23.96
C GLU A 33 12.20 8.91 23.27
N VAL A 34 13.30 8.33 23.75
CA VAL A 34 14.60 8.42 23.10
C VAL A 34 15.01 7.04 22.61
N GLU A 35 15.07 6.86 21.30
CA GLU A 35 15.52 5.63 20.64
C GLU A 35 16.96 5.84 20.14
N CYS A 36 17.93 5.23 20.80
CA CYS A 36 19.30 5.17 20.29
C CYS A 36 19.45 3.97 19.34
N ARG A 37 19.53 4.21 18.03
CA ARG A 37 19.64 3.11 17.06
C ARG A 37 20.96 2.36 17.23
N SER A 38 20.86 1.04 17.34
CA SER A 38 22.01 0.15 17.32
C SER A 38 22.70 0.16 15.95
N ASN A 39 23.97 0.52 15.92
CA ASN A 39 24.73 0.57 14.68
C ASN A 39 25.66 -0.65 14.50
N LEU A 40 25.50 -1.36 13.38
CA LEU A 40 26.39 -2.47 13.01
C LEU A 40 27.74 -1.96 12.48
N PHE A 41 27.78 -0.77 11.87
CA PHE A 41 28.93 -0.22 11.12
C PHE A 41 29.54 1.06 11.69
N PHE A 42 28.91 1.71 12.68
CA PHE A 42 29.34 3.02 13.20
C PHE A 42 29.80 2.95 14.67
N SER A 43 30.30 4.07 15.18
CA SER A 43 30.80 4.19 16.56
C SER A 43 29.71 3.82 17.57
N ARG A 44 30.10 3.04 18.60
CA ARG A 44 29.22 2.66 19.71
C ARG A 44 29.69 3.40 20.95
N TYR A 45 28.86 4.29 21.45
CA TYR A 45 29.12 5.04 22.66
C TYR A 45 27.80 5.40 23.31
N ASP A 46 27.86 5.53 24.63
CA ASP A 46 26.70 5.89 25.44
C ASP A 46 26.44 7.39 25.30
N ILE A 47 25.17 7.77 25.41
CA ILE A 47 24.69 9.13 25.17
C ILE A 47 24.36 9.79 26.50
N ALA A 48 25.02 10.90 26.80
CA ALA A 48 24.61 11.82 27.85
C ALA A 48 23.47 12.71 27.32
N PHE A 49 22.27 12.52 27.87
CA PHE A 49 21.07 13.29 27.54
C PHE A 49 20.90 14.46 28.49
N TYR A 50 20.76 15.65 27.92
CA TYR A 50 20.58 16.91 28.63
C TYR A 50 19.28 17.60 28.21
N VAL A 51 18.66 18.27 29.17
CA VAL A 51 17.57 19.23 28.96
C VAL A 51 18.04 20.57 29.52
N ASP A 52 18.09 21.61 28.68
CA ASP A 52 18.56 22.95 29.06
C ASP A 52 19.89 22.98 29.82
N GLU A 53 20.88 22.26 29.28
CA GLU A 53 22.22 22.05 29.87
C GLU A 53 22.25 21.18 31.15
N GLU A 54 21.12 20.78 31.71
CA GLU A 54 21.06 19.87 32.85
C GLU A 54 21.10 18.42 32.40
N LEU A 55 22.02 17.63 32.95
CA LEU A 55 22.14 16.21 32.65
C LEU A 55 20.97 15.44 33.26
N GLN A 56 20.20 14.77 32.42
CA GLN A 56 19.10 13.89 32.85
C GLN A 56 19.62 12.49 33.14
N GLU A 57 20.21 11.83 32.15
CA GLU A 57 20.72 10.45 32.27
C GLU A 57 21.79 10.15 31.22
N VAL A 58 22.55 9.07 31.43
CA VAL A 58 23.37 8.42 30.39
C VAL A 58 22.61 7.21 29.83
N ILE A 59 22.35 7.22 28.52
CA ILE A 59 21.63 6.20 27.78
C ILE A 59 22.64 5.25 27.14
N ASP A 60 22.55 3.97 27.45
CA ASP A 60 23.37 2.93 26.82
C ASP A 60 23.16 2.93 25.30
N HIS A 61 24.25 2.76 24.54
CA HIS A 61 24.16 2.66 23.08
C HIS A 61 23.21 1.54 22.65
N GLY A 62 22.28 1.85 21.74
CA GLY A 62 21.33 0.86 21.22
C GLY A 62 20.06 0.71 22.07
N ALA A 63 19.92 1.47 23.17
CA ALA A 63 18.77 1.40 24.04
C ALA A 63 17.65 2.36 23.62
N THR A 64 16.42 1.99 23.96
CA THR A 64 15.25 2.88 23.95
C THR A 64 14.88 3.21 25.39
N LYS A 65 14.61 4.48 25.68
CA LYS A 65 14.26 4.99 27.01
C LYS A 65 13.05 5.91 26.93
N GLN A 66 12.21 5.89 27.96
CA GLN A 66 11.07 6.79 28.10
C GLN A 66 11.27 7.68 29.33
N TYR A 67 10.90 8.94 29.19
CA TYR A 67 11.01 9.99 30.20
C TYR A 67 9.68 10.71 30.35
N GLU A 68 9.37 11.13 31.57
CA GLU A 68 8.40 12.18 31.86
C GLU A 68 9.18 13.34 32.48
N ILE A 69 9.21 14.48 31.79
CA ILE A 69 10.00 15.66 32.17
C ILE A 69 9.03 16.83 32.33
N ASP A 70 9.05 17.47 33.49
CA ASP A 70 8.30 18.70 33.72
C ASP A 70 9.10 19.91 33.21
N LEU A 71 8.57 20.62 32.21
CA LEU A 71 9.18 21.80 31.61
C LEU A 71 8.27 23.01 31.74
N SER A 72 8.83 24.22 31.77
CA SER A 72 8.02 25.44 31.73
C SER A 72 7.49 25.68 30.32
N GLU A 73 6.48 26.55 30.17
CA GLU A 73 6.07 27.03 28.85
C GLU A 73 7.20 27.85 28.19
N GLY A 74 7.57 27.50 26.95
CA GLY A 74 8.61 28.19 26.17
C GLY A 74 9.51 27.27 25.35
N ASP A 75 10.63 27.81 24.87
CA ASP A 75 11.61 27.08 24.07
C ASP A 75 12.62 26.36 24.97
N HIS A 76 12.84 25.07 24.72
CA HIS A 76 13.77 24.21 25.44
C HIS A 76 14.72 23.50 24.47
N VAL A 77 15.92 23.18 24.94
CA VAL A 77 16.93 22.47 24.14
C VAL A 77 17.13 21.06 24.68
N LEU A 78 16.83 20.07 23.86
CA LEU A 78 17.20 18.68 24.10
C LEU A 78 18.55 18.43 23.45
N ARG A 79 19.57 18.13 24.24
CA ARG A 79 20.93 17.86 23.76
C ARG A 79 21.36 16.46 24.09
N PHE A 80 21.91 15.77 23.09
CA PHE A 80 22.41 14.41 23.18
C PHE A 80 23.89 14.41 22.81
N ALA A 81 24.77 14.11 23.77
CA ALA A 81 26.21 14.13 23.57
C ALA A 81 26.85 12.78 23.86
N LYS A 82 27.98 12.50 23.23
CA LYS A 82 28.79 11.34 23.59
C LYS A 82 29.24 11.42 25.05
N GLU A 83 29.04 10.35 25.82
CA GLU A 83 29.51 10.30 27.20
C GLU A 83 31.03 10.55 27.27
N GLY A 84 31.42 11.52 28.10
CA GLY A 84 32.82 11.88 28.30
C GLY A 84 33.45 12.73 27.19
N ASP A 85 32.73 13.06 26.12
CA ASP A 85 33.21 13.85 24.99
C ASP A 85 32.11 14.77 24.45
N ASN A 86 32.10 16.02 24.90
CA ASN A 86 31.08 17.00 24.55
C ASN A 86 31.21 17.59 23.13
N GLU A 87 32.28 17.28 22.38
CA GLU A 87 32.46 17.78 21.01
C GLU A 87 31.64 16.99 19.98
N VAL A 88 31.22 15.77 20.34
CA VAL A 88 30.36 14.91 19.51
C VAL A 88 28.96 14.95 20.09
N ASP A 89 28.13 15.86 19.59
CA ASP A 89 26.76 16.06 20.07
C ASP A 89 25.74 16.29 18.96
N GLY A 90 24.48 16.38 19.35
CA GLY A 90 23.35 16.76 18.53
C GLY A 90 22.29 17.39 19.42
N SER A 91 21.61 18.42 18.92
CA SER A 91 20.59 19.13 19.68
C SER A 91 19.36 19.36 18.81
N VAL A 92 18.19 19.36 19.45
CA VAL A 92 16.93 19.81 18.88
C VAL A 92 16.29 20.82 19.82
N GLU A 93 15.65 21.83 19.25
CA GLU A 93 14.87 22.82 19.98
C GLU A 93 13.40 22.40 19.94
N ILE A 94 12.75 22.41 21.10
CA ILE A 94 11.32 22.10 21.24
C ILE A 94 10.60 23.30 21.85
N THR A 95 9.37 23.57 21.42
CA THR A 95 8.53 24.62 22.02
C THR A 95 7.39 23.99 22.79
N VAL A 96 7.39 24.16 24.10
CA VAL A 96 6.40 23.60 25.02
C VAL A 96 5.30 24.65 25.24
N ASN A 97 4.11 24.40 24.69
CA ASN A 97 2.92 25.26 24.84
C ASN A 97 1.78 24.59 25.62
N ASP A 98 1.81 23.26 25.69
CA ASP A 98 0.90 22.41 26.45
C ASP A 98 1.65 21.10 26.78
N ASN A 99 1.01 20.17 27.48
CA ASN A 99 1.53 18.82 27.59
C ASN A 99 1.72 18.22 26.18
N MET A 100 2.86 17.59 25.93
CA MET A 100 3.18 17.02 24.61
C MET A 100 3.95 15.71 24.75
N ALA A 101 3.84 14.85 23.73
CA ALA A 101 4.72 13.72 23.55
C ALA A 101 5.64 13.95 22.35
N LEU A 102 6.86 13.41 22.40
CA LEU A 102 7.77 13.44 21.27
C LEU A 102 8.75 12.27 21.34
N LYS A 103 9.23 11.83 20.18
CA LYS A 103 10.27 10.82 20.05
C LYS A 103 11.51 11.42 19.41
N CYS A 104 12.67 11.13 19.98
CA CYS A 104 13.96 11.45 19.41
C CYS A 104 14.66 10.16 18.98
N VAL A 105 14.84 9.98 17.68
CA VAL A 105 15.63 8.88 17.13
C VAL A 105 17.06 9.35 16.92
N LEU A 106 18.01 8.69 17.58
CA LEU A 106 19.42 9.07 17.60
C LEU A 106 20.26 8.21 16.65
N GLY A 107 20.96 8.87 15.73
CA GLY A 107 21.97 8.29 14.84
C GLY A 107 23.38 8.63 15.33
N CYS A 108 24.09 7.68 15.94
CA CYS A 108 25.44 7.91 16.44
C CYS A 108 26.51 7.73 15.34
N THR A 109 27.16 8.83 14.93
CA THR A 109 28.32 8.80 14.02
C THR A 109 29.62 9.09 14.78
N SER A 110 30.78 9.04 14.10
CA SER A 110 32.08 9.35 14.72
C SER A 110 32.32 10.84 14.95
N SER A 111 31.53 11.71 14.34
CA SER A 111 31.70 13.18 14.43
C SER A 111 30.47 13.91 14.97
N GLN A 112 29.29 13.28 14.99
CA GLN A 112 28.06 13.92 15.44
C GLN A 112 27.04 12.90 15.96
N VAL A 113 26.08 13.36 16.76
CA VAL A 113 24.82 12.66 17.03
C VAL A 113 23.75 13.27 16.12
N GLU A 114 23.23 12.50 15.17
CA GLU A 114 22.09 12.92 14.36
C GLU A 114 20.81 12.71 15.19
N VAL A 115 19.98 13.75 15.30
CA VAL A 115 18.73 13.70 16.07
C VAL A 115 17.58 13.89 15.10
N GLN A 116 16.76 12.86 14.93
CA GLN A 116 15.49 12.95 14.21
C GLN A 116 14.36 13.06 15.24
N MET A 117 13.60 14.14 15.16
CA MET A 117 12.43 14.34 16.00
C MET A 117 11.18 13.83 15.29
N VAL A 118 10.37 13.07 16.01
CA VAL A 118 9.04 12.63 15.60
C VAL A 118 8.06 13.21 16.60
N GLU A 119 7.18 14.08 16.11
CA GLU A 119 6.18 14.74 16.94
C GLU A 119 5.03 13.79 17.25
N SER A 120 4.45 13.95 18.45
CA SER A 120 3.16 13.33 18.71
C SER A 120 2.05 14.07 17.96
N ILE A 121 1.14 13.30 17.39
CA ILE A 121 -0.07 13.77 16.74
C ILE A 121 -1.29 13.14 17.42
N PHE A 122 -2.44 13.78 17.22
CA PHE A 122 -3.71 13.34 17.78
C PHE A 122 -4.53 12.62 16.70
N PRO A 123 -5.19 11.50 17.03
CA PRO A 123 -6.08 10.83 16.09
C PRO A 123 -7.19 11.79 15.65
N PRO A 124 -7.46 11.90 14.33
CA PRO A 124 -8.53 12.77 13.83
C PRO A 124 -9.93 12.23 14.17
N ILE A 125 -10.03 10.93 14.42
CA ILE A 125 -11.26 10.16 14.64
C ILE A 125 -10.99 9.22 15.82
N ALA A 126 -11.93 9.07 16.75
CA ALA A 126 -11.80 8.10 17.84
C ALA A 126 -12.02 6.66 17.32
N SER A 127 -11.43 5.67 18.00
CA SER A 127 -11.51 4.26 17.60
C SER A 127 -12.96 3.74 17.43
N ASP A 128 -13.89 4.18 18.29
CA ASP A 128 -15.31 3.81 18.23
C ASP A 128 -16.12 4.60 17.20
N GLU A 129 -15.71 5.83 16.90
CA GLU A 129 -16.28 6.68 15.84
C GLU A 129 -15.88 6.20 14.44
N ALA A 130 -14.69 5.62 14.30
CA ALA A 130 -14.18 5.13 13.02
C ALA A 130 -15.00 3.95 12.49
N VAL A 131 -15.53 3.11 13.39
CA VAL A 131 -16.38 1.97 13.03
C VAL A 131 -17.58 2.44 12.20
N SER A 132 -17.90 1.72 11.12
CA SER A 132 -18.96 2.09 10.18
C SER A 132 -18.71 3.34 9.32
N MET A 133 -17.54 3.98 9.38
CA MET A 133 -17.09 4.94 8.38
C MET A 133 -16.47 4.22 7.18
N SER A 134 -16.41 4.89 6.03
CA SER A 134 -15.69 4.38 4.86
C SER A 134 -14.20 4.30 5.18
N HIS A 135 -13.54 3.19 4.83
CA HIS A 135 -12.10 3.05 5.09
C HIS A 135 -11.28 4.13 4.38
N ASP A 136 -11.67 4.53 3.15
CA ASP A 136 -11.04 5.63 2.41
C ASP A 136 -11.09 6.96 3.18
N ASP A 137 -12.24 7.31 3.77
CA ASP A 137 -12.41 8.56 4.51
C ASP A 137 -11.57 8.56 5.80
N VAL A 138 -11.48 7.40 6.46
CA VAL A 138 -10.69 7.22 7.68
C VAL A 138 -9.20 7.30 7.35
N ARG A 139 -8.75 6.58 6.31
CA ARG A 139 -7.37 6.67 5.82
C ARG A 139 -6.98 8.10 5.51
N GLU A 140 -7.77 8.80 4.69
CA GLU A 140 -7.49 10.18 4.30
C GLU A 140 -7.41 11.10 5.53
N ALA A 141 -8.29 10.92 6.52
CA ALA A 141 -8.26 11.71 7.74
C ALA A 141 -6.96 11.51 8.53
N PHE A 142 -6.49 10.26 8.67
CA PHE A 142 -5.23 9.94 9.38
C PHE A 142 -4.00 10.45 8.62
N GLU A 143 -3.97 10.34 7.29
CA GLU A 143 -2.92 10.95 6.46
C GLU A 143 -2.88 12.47 6.64
N GLN A 144 -4.04 13.13 6.65
CA GLN A 144 -4.14 14.58 6.85
C GLN A 144 -3.77 15.03 8.28
N ALA A 145 -3.94 14.15 9.27
CA ALA A 145 -3.51 14.39 10.64
C ALA A 145 -1.98 14.22 10.82
N GLY A 146 -1.29 13.63 9.85
CA GLY A 146 0.16 13.50 9.83
C GLY A 146 0.69 12.10 10.13
N PHE A 147 -0.17 11.09 10.23
CA PHE A 147 0.27 9.70 10.36
C PHE A 147 0.95 9.25 9.06
N THR A 148 2.14 8.64 9.16
CA THR A 148 2.95 8.27 7.99
C THR A 148 2.95 6.76 7.70
N GLU A 149 2.66 5.92 8.70
CA GLU A 149 2.64 4.46 8.57
C GLU A 149 1.21 3.92 8.68
N ILE A 150 0.44 4.03 7.59
CA ILE A 150 -0.96 3.58 7.55
C ILE A 150 -1.09 2.32 6.68
N ARG A 151 -1.59 1.25 7.28
CA ARG A 151 -1.89 -0.02 6.62
C ARG A 151 -3.36 -0.33 6.66
N GLU A 152 -3.79 -1.08 5.66
CA GLU A 152 -5.16 -1.53 5.53
C GLU A 152 -5.22 -3.05 5.40
N GLU A 153 -6.20 -3.66 6.06
CA GLU A 153 -6.47 -5.10 6.01
C GLU A 153 -7.93 -5.37 5.58
N GLU A 154 -8.11 -6.13 4.50
CA GLU A 154 -9.42 -6.55 4.02
C GLU A 154 -9.95 -7.72 4.86
N LEU A 155 -11.13 -7.54 5.44
CA LEU A 155 -11.88 -8.58 6.13
C LEU A 155 -12.95 -9.14 5.18
N ARG A 156 -12.65 -10.24 4.47
CA ARG A 156 -13.60 -10.94 3.58
C ARG A 156 -14.64 -11.76 4.36
N ASP A 157 -15.46 -11.09 5.16
CA ASP A 157 -16.37 -11.72 6.12
C ASP A 157 -17.86 -11.45 5.86
N LEU A 158 -18.19 -10.55 4.94
CA LEU A 158 -19.58 -10.19 4.65
C LEU A 158 -20.24 -11.19 3.70
N ALA A 159 -21.49 -11.55 4.02
CA ALA A 159 -22.39 -12.20 3.08
C ALA A 159 -23.10 -11.17 2.17
N LEU A 160 -23.72 -11.63 1.08
CA LEU A 160 -24.40 -10.76 0.09
C LEU A 160 -25.53 -9.91 0.68
N ASP A 161 -26.23 -10.40 1.71
CA ASP A 161 -27.27 -9.65 2.41
C ASP A 161 -26.71 -8.60 3.39
N GLN A 162 -25.39 -8.52 3.52
CA GLN A 162 -24.65 -7.53 4.30
C GLN A 162 -23.87 -6.55 3.44
N ALA A 163 -24.05 -6.57 2.11
CA ALA A 163 -23.32 -5.73 1.15
C ALA A 163 -23.36 -4.22 1.45
N ASP A 164 -24.36 -3.72 2.18
CA ASP A 164 -24.41 -2.32 2.63
C ASP A 164 -23.30 -1.94 3.64
N HIS A 165 -22.58 -2.92 4.19
CA HIS A 165 -21.43 -2.72 5.08
C HIS A 165 -20.07 -2.87 4.36
N ASN A 166 -20.09 -3.18 3.07
CA ASN A 166 -18.88 -3.32 2.27
C ASN A 166 -18.10 -2.00 2.30
N TRP A 167 -16.78 -2.07 2.46
CA TRP A 167 -15.86 -0.92 2.58
C TRP A 167 -15.95 -0.14 3.89
N LEU A 168 -16.76 -0.58 4.86
CA LEU A 168 -16.82 0.08 6.16
C LEU A 168 -15.78 -0.49 7.12
N VAL A 169 -15.16 0.40 7.91
CA VAL A 169 -14.20 0.03 8.96
C VAL A 169 -14.88 -0.86 10.00
N GLY A 170 -14.25 -2.00 10.24
CA GLY A 170 -14.59 -2.95 11.31
C GLY A 170 -13.80 -2.68 12.59
N SER A 171 -12.51 -2.36 12.44
CA SER A 171 -11.64 -1.96 13.56
C SER A 171 -10.48 -1.08 13.09
N ILE A 172 -9.94 -0.30 14.01
CA ILE A 172 -8.73 0.49 13.83
C ILE A 172 -7.86 0.38 15.07
N SER A 173 -6.54 0.33 14.90
CA SER A 173 -5.58 0.42 16.00
C SER A 173 -4.41 1.32 15.65
N ILE A 174 -3.77 1.94 16.65
CA ILE A 174 -2.53 2.71 16.50
C ILE A 174 -1.47 2.12 17.43
N ASP A 175 -0.35 1.66 16.87
CA ASP A 175 0.67 0.85 17.58
C ASP A 175 0.07 -0.31 18.41
N GLY A 176 -1.00 -0.92 17.88
CA GLY A 176 -1.73 -2.02 18.52
C GLY A 176 -2.72 -1.61 19.62
N ASP A 177 -2.87 -0.32 19.94
CA ASP A 177 -3.95 0.19 20.80
C ASP A 177 -5.24 0.34 19.99
N ASP A 178 -6.27 -0.42 20.35
CA ASP A 178 -7.60 -0.43 19.72
C ASP A 178 -8.66 0.38 20.51
N SER A 179 -8.22 1.11 21.55
CA SER A 179 -9.10 1.83 22.47
C SER A 179 -8.58 3.25 22.75
N PHE A 180 -8.60 4.10 21.72
CA PHE A 180 -8.18 5.50 21.78
C PHE A 180 -9.28 6.50 21.41
N ASP A 181 -9.10 7.74 21.86
CA ASP A 181 -9.93 8.90 21.52
C ASP A 181 -9.10 10.03 20.86
N LYS A 182 -9.74 11.17 20.56
CA LYS A 182 -9.10 12.30 19.86
C LYS A 182 -8.12 13.10 20.73
N GLU A 183 -8.10 12.87 22.03
CA GLU A 183 -7.16 13.49 22.97
C GLU A 183 -6.00 12.53 23.29
N SER A 184 -6.09 11.26 22.86
CA SER A 184 -4.97 10.32 22.87
C SER A 184 -3.82 10.83 22.00
N SER A 185 -2.58 10.57 22.44
CA SER A 185 -1.37 11.05 21.79
C SER A 185 -0.56 9.88 21.26
N PHE A 186 -0.22 9.92 19.98
CA PHE A 186 0.56 8.88 19.28
C PHE A 186 1.68 9.52 18.48
N LEU A 187 2.72 8.76 18.14
CA LEU A 187 3.77 9.23 17.26
C LEU A 187 3.31 9.19 15.80
N ALA A 188 3.78 10.13 14.99
CA ALA A 188 3.44 10.16 13.57
C ALA A 188 3.85 8.87 12.80
N ASP A 189 4.86 8.14 13.28
CA ASP A 189 5.33 6.88 12.71
C ASP A 189 4.75 5.63 13.39
N ASP A 190 3.80 5.78 14.33
CA ASP A 190 3.08 4.64 14.89
C ASP A 190 2.19 4.01 13.82
N GLU A 191 2.19 2.68 13.74
CA GLU A 191 1.42 1.96 12.72
C GLU A 191 -0.08 2.13 12.98
N VAL A 192 -0.77 2.76 12.03
CA VAL A 192 -2.23 2.80 11.98
C VAL A 192 -2.69 1.62 11.14
N LEU A 193 -3.33 0.64 11.77
CA LEU A 193 -3.92 -0.53 11.09
C LEU A 193 -5.43 -0.35 11.00
N ILE A 194 -5.95 -0.18 9.79
CA ILE A 194 -7.38 -0.07 9.50
C ILE A 194 -7.86 -1.40 8.92
N SER A 195 -8.72 -2.10 9.64
CA SER A 195 -9.36 -3.32 9.14
C SER A 195 -10.78 -2.99 8.68
N TYR A 196 -11.13 -3.34 7.45
CA TYR A 196 -12.44 -3.00 6.89
C TYR A 196 -13.13 -4.21 6.26
N HIS A 197 -14.46 -4.20 6.31
CA HIS A 197 -15.28 -5.29 5.83
C HIS A 197 -15.37 -5.29 4.31
N VAL A 198 -15.18 -6.47 3.72
CA VAL A 198 -15.30 -6.70 2.29
C VAL A 198 -16.26 -7.86 2.07
N LEU A 199 -17.01 -7.81 0.96
CA LEU A 199 -17.82 -8.92 0.53
C LEU A 199 -16.97 -10.18 0.34
N GLY A 200 -17.37 -11.26 1.01
CA GLY A 200 -16.76 -12.56 0.84
C GLY A 200 -16.88 -13.08 -0.59
N ASP A 201 -16.12 -14.12 -0.90
CA ASP A 201 -16.16 -14.73 -2.23
C ASP A 201 -17.57 -15.25 -2.54
N ILE A 202 -18.00 -15.00 -3.78
CA ILE A 202 -19.32 -15.33 -4.28
C ILE A 202 -19.25 -16.41 -5.35
N ASN A 203 -20.33 -17.19 -5.45
CA ASN A 203 -20.47 -18.21 -6.48
C ASN A 203 -20.97 -17.59 -7.79
N PRO A 204 -20.54 -18.08 -8.96
CA PRO A 204 -21.15 -17.70 -10.22
C PRO A 204 -22.61 -18.18 -10.30
N PRO A 205 -23.50 -17.47 -11.01
CA PRO A 205 -24.93 -17.80 -11.07
C PRO A 205 -25.23 -19.15 -11.73
N ALA A 206 -24.35 -19.60 -12.63
CA ALA A 206 -24.39 -20.89 -13.32
C ALA A 206 -22.96 -21.32 -13.73
N SER A 207 -22.80 -22.53 -14.25
CA SER A 207 -21.51 -23.00 -14.78
C SER A 207 -21.25 -22.38 -16.16
N ALA A 208 -20.00 -22.17 -16.55
CA ALA A 208 -19.65 -21.51 -17.81
C ALA A 208 -20.31 -22.16 -19.04
N SER A 209 -20.38 -23.49 -19.07
CA SER A 209 -21.01 -24.27 -20.14
C SER A 209 -22.53 -24.11 -20.22
N GLU A 210 -23.19 -23.71 -19.13
CA GLU A 210 -24.65 -23.52 -19.10
C GLU A 210 -25.04 -22.14 -19.65
N LEU A 211 -24.09 -21.19 -19.68
CA LEU A 211 -24.30 -19.81 -20.09
C LEU A 211 -24.15 -19.61 -21.61
N VAL A 212 -23.34 -20.44 -22.27
CA VAL A 212 -23.11 -20.41 -23.72
C VAL A 212 -24.44 -20.55 -24.47
N GLY A 213 -24.69 -19.65 -25.41
CA GLY A 213 -25.91 -19.62 -26.21
C GLY A 213 -27.09 -18.86 -25.58
N GLN A 214 -26.97 -18.43 -24.31
CA GLN A 214 -27.96 -17.55 -23.68
C GLN A 214 -27.83 -16.11 -24.16
N ASP A 215 -28.86 -15.32 -23.91
CA ASP A 215 -28.86 -13.87 -24.18
C ASP A 215 -27.84 -13.16 -23.27
N TYR A 216 -26.90 -12.43 -23.86
CA TYR A 216 -25.76 -11.88 -23.12
C TYR A 216 -26.15 -10.81 -22.10
N GLU A 217 -27.18 -10.00 -22.39
CA GLU A 217 -27.68 -8.98 -21.45
C GLU A 217 -28.25 -9.65 -20.21
N LYS A 218 -29.02 -10.74 -20.38
CA LYS A 218 -29.53 -11.52 -19.25
C LYS A 218 -28.44 -12.21 -18.45
N VAL A 219 -27.38 -12.69 -19.11
CA VAL A 219 -26.24 -13.28 -18.40
C VAL A 219 -25.54 -12.22 -17.58
N ALA A 220 -25.33 -11.01 -18.13
CA ALA A 220 -24.75 -9.89 -17.40
C ALA A 220 -25.59 -9.53 -16.15
N GLU A 221 -26.92 -9.45 -16.29
CA GLU A 221 -27.84 -9.22 -15.17
C GLU A 221 -27.75 -10.31 -14.09
N GLN A 222 -27.59 -11.59 -14.50
CA GLN A 222 -27.45 -12.71 -13.56
C GLN A 222 -26.18 -12.58 -12.71
N PHE A 223 -25.04 -12.21 -13.31
CA PHE A 223 -23.81 -11.96 -12.57
C PHE A 223 -23.93 -10.77 -11.63
N ALA A 224 -24.50 -9.65 -12.10
CA ALA A 224 -24.70 -8.47 -11.27
C ALA A 224 -25.60 -8.76 -10.07
N SER A 225 -26.66 -9.55 -10.29
CA SER A 225 -27.59 -9.97 -9.22
C SER A 225 -27.00 -11.04 -8.28
N ALA A 226 -25.97 -11.76 -8.72
CA ALA A 226 -25.19 -12.67 -7.87
C ALA A 226 -24.16 -11.93 -7.00
N GLY A 227 -23.92 -10.64 -7.25
CA GLY A 227 -23.04 -9.77 -6.47
C GLY A 227 -21.75 -9.35 -7.17
N PHE A 228 -21.51 -9.79 -8.41
CA PHE A 228 -20.31 -9.39 -9.15
C PHE A 228 -20.39 -7.91 -9.54
N SER A 229 -19.40 -7.10 -9.12
CA SER A 229 -19.38 -5.65 -9.37
C SER A 229 -18.71 -5.27 -10.70
N ASN A 230 -17.89 -6.15 -11.26
CA ASN A 230 -17.06 -5.89 -12.45
C ASN A 230 -17.47 -6.77 -13.65
N VAL A 231 -18.67 -6.53 -14.19
CA VAL A 231 -19.20 -7.26 -15.35
C VAL A 231 -18.99 -6.46 -16.63
N LYS A 232 -18.32 -7.06 -17.61
CA LYS A 232 -18.06 -6.50 -18.95
C LYS A 232 -18.63 -7.40 -20.04
N THR A 233 -18.97 -6.79 -21.18
CA THR A 233 -19.49 -7.49 -22.36
C THR A 233 -18.71 -7.08 -23.59
N GLU A 234 -18.29 -8.03 -24.41
CA GLU A 234 -17.43 -7.76 -25.58
C GLU A 234 -17.85 -8.60 -26.81
N PRO A 235 -17.75 -8.07 -28.05
CA PRO A 235 -18.06 -8.84 -29.24
C PRO A 235 -17.07 -9.98 -29.48
N ALA A 236 -17.56 -11.16 -29.83
CA ALA A 236 -16.75 -12.30 -30.22
C ALA A 236 -16.19 -12.14 -31.63
N ALA A 237 -14.93 -12.51 -31.84
CA ALA A 237 -14.26 -12.49 -33.16
C ALA A 237 -14.79 -13.53 -34.17
N SER A 238 -15.79 -14.34 -33.80
CA SER A 238 -16.35 -15.41 -34.64
C SER A 238 -17.83 -15.16 -34.91
N ALA A 239 -18.35 -15.73 -35.99
CA ALA A 239 -19.77 -15.65 -36.31
C ALA A 239 -20.60 -16.63 -35.48
N GLY A 240 -21.78 -16.20 -35.05
CA GLY A 240 -22.72 -17.04 -34.29
C GLY A 240 -24.13 -16.45 -34.27
N THR A 241 -24.95 -16.90 -33.33
CA THR A 241 -26.31 -16.35 -33.16
C THR A 241 -26.24 -14.99 -32.48
N VAL A 242 -26.64 -13.94 -33.18
CA VAL A 242 -26.58 -12.56 -32.67
C VAL A 242 -27.25 -12.43 -31.30
N GLY A 243 -26.56 -11.78 -30.38
CA GLY A 243 -26.96 -11.60 -28.98
C GLY A 243 -26.73 -12.82 -28.08
N ALA A 244 -26.31 -13.96 -28.64
CA ALA A 244 -25.97 -15.12 -27.83
C ALA A 244 -24.53 -15.04 -27.31
N VAL A 245 -24.35 -15.46 -26.05
CA VAL A 245 -23.04 -15.64 -25.41
C VAL A 245 -22.24 -16.71 -26.15
N SER A 246 -20.99 -16.39 -26.50
CA SER A 246 -20.00 -17.34 -27.02
C SER A 246 -19.18 -17.96 -25.89
N GLN A 247 -18.81 -17.15 -24.89
CA GLN A 247 -17.96 -17.54 -23.77
C GLN A 247 -18.18 -16.60 -22.58
N VAL A 248 -18.01 -17.11 -21.37
CA VAL A 248 -17.89 -16.30 -20.16
C VAL A 248 -16.59 -16.66 -19.48
N THR A 249 -15.88 -15.65 -18.98
CA THR A 249 -14.63 -15.78 -18.26
C THR A 249 -14.73 -15.01 -16.94
N ILE A 250 -14.26 -15.58 -15.82
CA ILE A 250 -14.16 -14.91 -14.52
C ILE A 250 -12.69 -14.91 -14.09
N GLY A 251 -12.12 -13.74 -13.80
CA GLY A 251 -10.68 -13.55 -13.56
C GLY A 251 -10.00 -12.61 -14.56
N GLY A 252 -10.81 -11.85 -15.32
CA GLY A 252 -10.34 -11.06 -16.45
C GLY A 252 -9.58 -11.92 -17.45
N PHE A 253 -8.41 -11.43 -17.85
CA PHE A 253 -7.60 -12.03 -18.91
C PHE A 253 -6.97 -13.40 -18.53
N PHE A 254 -6.69 -13.60 -17.23
CA PHE A 254 -6.24 -14.87 -16.64
C PHE A 254 -7.40 -15.77 -16.21
N GLY A 255 -8.63 -15.35 -16.45
CA GLY A 255 -9.79 -15.94 -15.83
C GLY A 255 -10.14 -17.34 -16.33
N SER A 256 -10.85 -18.09 -15.49
CA SER A 256 -11.38 -19.39 -15.85
C SER A 256 -12.56 -19.21 -16.81
N SER A 257 -12.60 -20.03 -17.86
CA SER A 257 -13.77 -20.18 -18.74
C SER A 257 -14.42 -21.57 -18.62
N ASP A 258 -13.98 -22.35 -17.64
CA ASP A 258 -14.45 -23.70 -17.31
C ASP A 258 -15.01 -23.80 -15.88
N PHE A 259 -15.23 -22.65 -15.23
CA PHE A 259 -15.81 -22.56 -13.90
C PHE A 259 -17.18 -23.25 -13.80
N VAL A 260 -17.44 -23.79 -12.62
CA VAL A 260 -18.71 -24.38 -12.23
C VAL A 260 -19.39 -23.54 -11.18
N ARG A 261 -20.71 -23.70 -11.05
CA ARG A 261 -21.51 -22.98 -10.05
C ARG A 261 -20.98 -23.10 -8.60
N GLY A 262 -20.25 -24.17 -8.28
CA GLY A 262 -19.71 -24.41 -6.94
C GLY A 262 -18.41 -23.66 -6.63
N ASP A 263 -17.78 -23.06 -7.65
CA ASP A 263 -16.55 -22.30 -7.49
C ASP A 263 -16.84 -20.98 -6.76
N SER A 264 -15.80 -20.39 -6.18
CA SER A 264 -15.86 -19.16 -5.39
C SER A 264 -14.89 -18.15 -6.00
N PHE A 265 -15.35 -16.91 -6.18
CA PHE A 265 -14.56 -15.84 -6.77
C PHE A 265 -14.74 -14.55 -5.97
N PRO A 266 -13.72 -13.66 -5.94
CA PRO A 266 -13.91 -12.31 -5.43
C PRO A 266 -15.06 -11.61 -6.15
N PHE A 267 -15.84 -10.81 -5.42
CA PHE A 267 -17.01 -10.13 -5.99
C PHE A 267 -16.64 -9.04 -7.01
N ASP A 268 -15.43 -8.50 -6.91
CA ASP A 268 -14.84 -7.49 -7.81
C ASP A 268 -14.01 -8.10 -8.94
N GLU A 269 -13.94 -9.44 -8.98
CA GLU A 269 -13.27 -10.19 -10.03
C GLU A 269 -13.90 -9.88 -11.39
N GLN A 270 -13.08 -9.64 -12.42
CA GLN A 270 -13.61 -9.25 -13.72
C GLN A 270 -14.33 -10.43 -14.36
N VAL A 271 -15.60 -10.23 -14.67
CA VAL A 271 -16.42 -11.12 -15.49
C VAL A 271 -16.49 -10.57 -16.91
N THR A 272 -15.99 -11.32 -17.88
CA THR A 272 -16.06 -10.97 -19.30
C THR A 272 -17.04 -11.89 -20.00
N ILE A 273 -18.10 -11.31 -20.57
CA ILE A 273 -19.12 -12.01 -21.36
C ILE A 273 -18.90 -11.71 -22.83
N GLN A 274 -18.36 -12.66 -23.56
CA GLN A 274 -18.23 -12.53 -25.00
C GLN A 274 -19.55 -12.93 -25.69
N TYR A 275 -20.00 -12.15 -26.66
CA TYR A 275 -21.25 -12.39 -27.37
C TYR A 275 -21.09 -12.21 -28.88
N TYR A 276 -21.93 -12.90 -29.66
CA TYR A 276 -21.97 -12.71 -31.11
C TYR A 276 -22.73 -11.44 -31.46
N GLU A 277 -22.09 -10.50 -32.15
CA GLU A 277 -22.74 -9.32 -32.71
C GLU A 277 -23.21 -9.57 -34.15
N GLU A 278 -24.12 -8.75 -34.65
CA GLU A 278 -24.50 -8.76 -36.06
C GLU A 278 -23.30 -8.29 -36.90
N ASP A 279 -22.87 -9.10 -37.86
CA ASP A 279 -21.83 -8.71 -38.81
C ASP A 279 -22.39 -7.62 -39.73
N PRO A 280 -21.87 -6.38 -39.70
CA PRO A 280 -22.38 -5.31 -40.55
C PRO A 280 -22.11 -5.55 -42.05
N ASP A 281 -21.28 -6.55 -42.42
CA ASP A 281 -20.81 -6.80 -43.78
C ASP A 281 -21.13 -8.23 -44.30
N ALA A 282 -22.19 -8.86 -43.82
CA ALA A 282 -22.62 -10.18 -44.28
C ALA A 282 -23.18 -10.21 -45.74
N GLU A 283 -22.34 -9.99 -46.75
CA GLU A 283 -22.50 -10.51 -48.12
C GLU A 283 -21.17 -11.04 -48.72
N THR A 284 -21.06 -12.37 -48.82
CA THR A 284 -20.22 -13.23 -49.70
C THR A 284 -18.70 -12.95 -49.93
N PRO A 285 -17.88 -14.00 -50.19
CA PRO A 285 -16.44 -13.90 -50.04
C PRO A 285 -15.78 -13.29 -51.26
N ASN A 286 -15.17 -12.11 -51.09
CA ASN A 286 -13.94 -11.78 -51.81
C ASN A 286 -13.10 -10.70 -51.10
N ALA A 287 -11.87 -11.11 -50.79
CA ALA A 287 -10.65 -10.37 -50.55
C ALA A 287 -10.69 -8.83 -50.69
N ASN A 288 -10.24 -8.19 -49.60
CA ASN A 288 -9.56 -6.90 -49.47
C ASN A 288 -10.42 -5.67 -49.09
N ALA A 289 -10.37 -5.31 -47.79
CA ALA A 289 -10.00 -3.99 -47.28
C ALA A 289 -10.13 -4.03 -45.74
N ASN A 290 -9.01 -3.88 -45.02
CA ASN A 290 -8.65 -2.64 -44.32
C ASN A 290 -9.57 -2.37 -43.11
N ALA A 291 -9.20 -3.05 -42.01
CA ALA A 291 -9.70 -2.81 -40.68
C ALA A 291 -9.39 -1.37 -40.27
N ASN A 292 -10.41 -0.62 -39.86
CA ASN A 292 -10.23 0.49 -38.95
C ASN A 292 -10.76 0.02 -37.58
N ALA A 293 -9.97 -0.81 -36.92
CA ALA A 293 -10.12 -1.10 -35.50
C ALA A 293 -9.65 0.14 -34.73
N GLU A 294 -10.35 0.50 -33.65
CA GLU A 294 -9.75 1.40 -32.67
C GLU A 294 -8.55 0.66 -32.09
N VAL A 295 -7.36 1.10 -32.52
CA VAL A 295 -6.11 0.44 -32.16
C VAL A 295 -5.87 0.72 -30.69
N GLU A 296 -6.03 -0.30 -29.85
CA GLU A 296 -5.40 -0.28 -28.53
C GLU A 296 -3.91 -0.02 -28.74
N GLU A 297 -3.45 1.12 -28.21
CA GLU A 297 -2.08 1.57 -28.43
C GLU A 297 -1.11 0.61 -27.74
N VAL A 298 -0.35 -0.13 -28.54
CA VAL A 298 0.75 -0.98 -28.04
C VAL A 298 1.92 -0.08 -27.67
N LEU A 299 2.23 -0.03 -26.38
CA LEU A 299 3.34 0.73 -25.85
C LEU A 299 4.65 -0.02 -26.14
N THR A 300 5.58 0.63 -26.83
CA THR A 300 6.92 0.11 -27.10
C THR A 300 7.95 0.95 -26.37
N ILE A 301 9.21 0.49 -26.35
CA ILE A 301 10.32 1.26 -25.81
C ILE A 301 10.49 2.64 -26.49
N ASP A 302 10.02 2.78 -27.74
CA ASP A 302 10.11 4.02 -28.50
C ASP A 302 8.91 4.95 -28.23
N SER A 303 7.74 4.40 -27.90
CA SER A 303 6.52 5.18 -27.62
C SER A 303 6.27 5.44 -26.13
N SER A 304 6.89 4.68 -25.22
CA SER A 304 6.76 4.83 -23.76
C SER A 304 8.12 5.03 -23.08
N PRO A 305 8.44 6.27 -22.64
CA PRO A 305 9.62 6.55 -21.83
C PRO A 305 9.67 5.75 -20.53
N ASP A 306 8.51 5.48 -19.93
CA ASP A 306 8.39 4.75 -18.67
C ASP A 306 8.71 3.27 -18.87
N LEU A 307 8.24 2.65 -19.96
CA LEU A 307 8.64 1.29 -20.32
C LEU A 307 10.15 1.24 -20.64
N ALA A 308 10.69 2.24 -21.33
CA ALA A 308 12.13 2.33 -21.57
C ALA A 308 12.94 2.43 -20.28
N SER A 309 12.43 3.18 -19.30
CA SER A 309 13.05 3.34 -17.99
C SER A 309 13.00 2.03 -17.20
N LEU A 310 11.83 1.37 -17.16
CA LEU A 310 11.66 0.09 -16.48
C LEU A 310 12.66 -0.95 -17.01
N LEU A 311 12.76 -1.12 -18.33
CA LEU A 311 13.61 -2.13 -18.97
C LEU A 311 15.11 -1.80 -18.96
N SER A 312 15.49 -0.54 -18.74
CA SER A 312 16.91 -0.13 -18.67
C SER A 312 17.43 0.04 -17.24
N SER A 313 16.53 0.05 -16.25
CA SER A 313 16.90 0.19 -14.84
C SER A 313 17.57 -1.08 -14.30
N GLY A 314 18.40 -0.91 -13.27
CA GLY A 314 18.85 -2.03 -12.44
C GLY A 314 17.85 -2.37 -11.33
N GLU A 315 16.65 -1.80 -11.35
CA GLU A 315 15.64 -1.98 -10.33
C GLU A 315 14.73 -3.15 -10.70
N THR A 316 14.40 -4.00 -9.73
CA THR A 316 13.47 -5.11 -9.95
C THR A 316 12.04 -4.80 -9.53
N ASN A 317 11.84 -3.73 -8.75
CA ASN A 317 10.52 -3.31 -8.32
C ASN A 317 9.73 -2.65 -9.47
N ALA A 318 8.67 -3.31 -9.91
CA ALA A 318 7.78 -2.82 -10.95
C ALA A 318 6.40 -2.39 -10.43
N SER A 319 6.22 -2.19 -9.12
CA SER A 319 4.92 -1.84 -8.53
C SER A 319 4.32 -0.58 -9.16
N TRP A 320 5.13 0.47 -9.33
CA TRP A 320 4.70 1.73 -9.93
C TRP A 320 4.25 1.53 -11.39
N PHE A 321 4.94 0.66 -12.12
CA PHE A 321 4.65 0.39 -13.52
C PHE A 321 3.38 -0.45 -13.65
N SER A 322 3.22 -1.47 -12.80
CA SER A 322 1.98 -2.24 -12.68
C SER A 322 0.80 -1.30 -12.40
N THR A 323 0.84 -0.49 -11.35
CA THR A 323 -0.26 0.44 -11.00
C THR A 323 -0.62 1.37 -12.16
N SER A 324 0.36 2.00 -12.82
CA SER A 324 0.08 2.99 -13.88
C SER A 324 -0.32 2.37 -15.22
N TYR A 325 0.15 1.15 -15.51
CA TYR A 325 0.01 0.53 -16.84
C TYR A 325 -0.82 -0.76 -16.82
N ARG A 326 -1.41 -1.16 -15.69
CA ARG A 326 -2.27 -2.34 -15.59
C ARG A 326 -3.34 -2.34 -16.67
N GLY A 327 -3.48 -3.45 -17.37
CA GLY A 327 -4.41 -3.61 -18.49
C GLY A 327 -3.99 -2.89 -19.77
N LYS A 328 -2.81 -2.27 -19.85
CA LYS A 328 -2.24 -1.74 -21.10
C LYS A 328 -1.37 -2.79 -21.77
N THR A 329 -1.35 -2.77 -23.09
CA THR A 329 -0.52 -3.66 -23.90
C THR A 329 0.86 -3.07 -24.13
N ILE A 330 1.91 -3.81 -23.77
CA ILE A 330 3.31 -3.48 -23.99
C ILE A 330 3.95 -4.44 -25.00
N GLN A 331 4.94 -3.97 -25.73
CA GLN A 331 5.81 -4.80 -26.56
C GLN A 331 7.27 -4.50 -26.27
N PHE A 332 8.04 -5.57 -26.01
CA PHE A 332 9.46 -5.48 -25.76
C PHE A 332 10.20 -6.75 -26.18
N ASP A 333 11.51 -6.63 -26.26
CA ASP A 333 12.41 -7.74 -26.55
C ASP A 333 12.91 -8.37 -25.26
N GLY A 334 12.84 -9.71 -25.19
CA GLY A 334 13.28 -10.48 -24.03
C GLY A 334 13.82 -11.86 -24.40
N HIS A 335 14.02 -12.69 -23.38
CA HIS A 335 14.33 -14.10 -23.55
C HIS A 335 13.65 -14.96 -22.48
N VAL A 336 13.38 -16.22 -22.83
CA VAL A 336 12.81 -17.21 -21.91
C VAL A 336 13.90 -17.68 -20.95
N ALA A 337 13.87 -17.23 -19.71
CA ALA A 337 14.86 -17.60 -18.71
C ALA A 337 14.53 -18.95 -18.02
N SER A 338 13.24 -19.27 -17.87
CA SER A 338 12.76 -20.54 -17.32
C SER A 338 11.40 -20.87 -17.91
N LEU A 339 11.13 -22.15 -18.14
CA LEU A 339 9.86 -22.68 -18.64
C LEU A 339 9.52 -23.96 -17.89
N MET A 340 8.56 -23.88 -16.98
CA MET A 340 8.14 -25.01 -16.14
C MET A 340 6.68 -25.37 -16.39
N THR A 341 6.32 -26.64 -16.21
CA THR A 341 4.91 -27.04 -16.20
C THR A 341 4.20 -26.44 -15.00
N HIS A 342 3.00 -25.91 -15.21
CA HIS A 342 2.19 -25.35 -14.14
C HIS A 342 1.55 -26.50 -13.34
N GLY A 343 1.89 -26.63 -12.06
CA GLY A 343 1.36 -27.70 -11.19
C GLY A 343 1.59 -29.10 -11.78
N ASP A 344 0.51 -29.86 -11.94
CA ASP A 344 0.50 -31.21 -12.53
C ASP A 344 -0.02 -31.22 -13.99
N TYR A 345 -0.30 -30.06 -14.58
CA TYR A 345 -0.74 -29.94 -15.97
C TYR A 345 0.38 -30.31 -16.95
N SER A 346 0.05 -31.07 -17.99
CA SER A 346 1.00 -31.41 -19.06
C SER A 346 1.01 -30.44 -20.25
N THR A 347 0.12 -29.44 -20.24
CA THR A 347 -0.09 -28.50 -21.36
C THR A 347 -0.12 -27.03 -20.92
N ARG A 348 0.06 -26.75 -19.63
CA ARG A 348 0.09 -25.40 -19.04
C ARG A 348 1.47 -25.13 -18.46
N TRP A 349 1.92 -23.89 -18.53
CA TRP A 349 3.29 -23.51 -18.25
C TRP A 349 3.37 -22.23 -17.44
N ASP A 350 4.35 -22.17 -16.55
CA ASP A 350 4.85 -20.95 -15.92
C ASP A 350 6.15 -20.55 -16.62
N VAL A 351 6.17 -19.36 -17.22
CA VAL A 351 7.28 -18.84 -18.02
C VAL A 351 7.91 -17.66 -17.29
N LEU A 352 9.21 -17.72 -17.05
CA LEU A 352 10.01 -16.55 -16.65
C LEU A 352 10.64 -15.92 -17.88
N ILE A 353 10.42 -14.62 -18.05
CA ILE A 353 11.00 -13.81 -19.11
C ILE A 353 11.87 -12.72 -18.48
N LEU A 354 13.06 -12.53 -19.03
CA LEU A 354 13.93 -11.40 -18.71
C LEU A 354 14.07 -10.48 -19.92
N ALA A 355 14.23 -9.19 -19.67
CA ALA A 355 14.42 -8.20 -20.73
C ALA A 355 15.76 -8.40 -21.46
N GLY A 356 15.76 -8.10 -22.76
CA GLY A 356 16.93 -8.22 -23.62
C GLY A 356 17.29 -9.66 -24.02
N ASN A 357 18.38 -9.78 -24.79
CA ASN A 357 18.83 -11.06 -25.32
C ASN A 357 19.46 -11.94 -24.22
N ASN A 358 19.26 -13.25 -24.33
CA ASN A 358 19.92 -14.25 -23.50
C ASN A 358 21.45 -14.05 -23.49
N GLY A 359 22.02 -14.01 -22.30
CA GLY A 359 23.45 -13.80 -22.07
C GLY A 359 23.90 -12.34 -22.06
N ALA A 360 22.98 -11.37 -22.14
CA ALA A 360 23.29 -9.96 -21.86
C ALA A 360 23.64 -9.76 -20.37
N SER A 361 24.57 -8.85 -20.10
CA SER A 361 25.02 -8.51 -18.74
C SER A 361 25.26 -6.99 -18.62
N PRO A 362 24.81 -6.33 -17.54
CA PRO A 362 24.00 -6.88 -16.45
C PRO A 362 22.57 -7.23 -16.92
N SER A 363 21.87 -8.08 -16.16
CA SER A 363 20.41 -8.24 -16.32
C SER A 363 19.75 -6.95 -15.86
N LEU A 364 18.80 -6.44 -16.62
CA LEU A 364 18.12 -5.17 -16.39
C LEU A 364 16.61 -5.37 -16.43
N GLY A 365 15.89 -4.50 -15.74
CA GLY A 365 14.45 -4.59 -15.56
C GLY A 365 14.00 -5.70 -14.61
N PRO A 366 12.67 -5.81 -14.39
CA PRO A 366 12.08 -6.77 -13.47
C PRO A 366 12.06 -8.19 -14.06
N ASN A 367 11.75 -9.16 -13.20
CA ASN A 367 11.36 -10.49 -13.66
C ASN A 367 9.93 -10.42 -14.22
N PHE A 368 9.73 -10.80 -15.48
CA PHE A 368 8.39 -10.92 -16.04
C PHE A 368 7.92 -12.37 -15.96
N LYS A 369 6.66 -12.58 -15.57
CA LYS A 369 6.10 -13.93 -15.41
C LYS A 369 4.83 -14.08 -16.23
N LEU A 370 4.73 -15.22 -16.94
CA LEU A 370 3.46 -15.74 -17.45
C LEU A 370 3.10 -16.94 -16.57
N ILE A 371 1.86 -17.03 -16.09
CA ILE A 371 1.42 -18.08 -15.17
C ILE A 371 0.32 -18.89 -15.84
N ASN A 372 0.38 -20.23 -15.73
CA ASN A 372 -0.68 -21.14 -16.19
C ASN A 372 -1.09 -20.97 -17.68
N VAL A 373 -0.13 -20.61 -18.55
CA VAL A 373 -0.40 -20.38 -19.98
C VAL A 373 -0.10 -21.60 -20.84
N SER A 374 -0.87 -21.77 -21.91
CA SER A 374 -0.61 -22.76 -22.96
C SER A 374 0.15 -22.13 -24.14
N PHE A 375 0.69 -22.94 -25.06
CA PHE A 375 1.26 -22.42 -26.31
C PHE A 375 0.22 -21.76 -27.22
N TYR A 376 -1.07 -22.07 -27.03
CA TYR A 376 -2.16 -21.44 -27.76
C TYR A 376 -2.39 -20.02 -27.21
N ASP A 377 -2.40 -19.89 -25.88
CA ASP A 377 -2.61 -18.63 -25.19
C ASP A 377 -1.46 -17.65 -25.50
N MET A 378 -0.21 -18.12 -25.46
CA MET A 378 0.96 -17.32 -25.85
C MET A 378 1.02 -16.93 -27.33
N ASN A 379 0.14 -17.49 -28.18
CA ASN A 379 0.14 -17.31 -29.64
C ASN A 379 1.57 -17.32 -30.21
N VAL A 380 2.31 -18.39 -29.94
CA VAL A 380 3.73 -18.49 -30.30
C VAL A 380 3.88 -18.47 -31.82
N THR A 381 4.65 -17.51 -32.35
CA THR A 381 4.93 -17.38 -33.78
C THR A 381 6.42 -17.61 -34.08
N ASN A 382 6.71 -17.88 -35.37
CA ASN A 382 8.03 -18.26 -35.88
C ASN A 382 8.61 -19.59 -35.33
N ALA A 383 7.85 -20.35 -34.54
CA ALA A 383 8.09 -21.75 -34.23
C ALA A 383 6.83 -22.44 -33.69
N ASP A 384 6.87 -23.78 -33.61
CA ASP A 384 5.76 -24.58 -33.06
C ASP A 384 5.80 -24.71 -31.53
N THR A 385 6.93 -24.36 -30.89
CA THR A 385 7.15 -24.55 -29.43
C THR A 385 8.08 -23.49 -28.86
N LEU A 386 7.83 -23.09 -27.62
CA LEU A 386 8.69 -22.23 -26.82
C LEU A 386 9.68 -23.08 -25.98
N ARG A 387 10.92 -22.60 -25.80
CA ARG A 387 11.98 -23.27 -25.04
C ARG A 387 12.80 -22.25 -24.25
N GLU A 388 13.34 -22.70 -23.12
CA GLU A 388 14.33 -21.95 -22.34
C GLU A 388 15.53 -21.53 -23.19
N GLY A 389 16.01 -20.32 -22.92
CA GLY A 389 17.15 -19.68 -23.57
C GLY A 389 16.86 -19.03 -24.93
N GLN A 390 15.63 -19.09 -25.45
CA GLN A 390 15.27 -18.45 -26.73
C GLN A 390 15.07 -16.95 -26.56
N ASN A 391 15.57 -16.17 -27.51
CA ASN A 391 15.26 -14.75 -27.64
C ASN A 391 13.88 -14.60 -28.28
N ILE A 392 13.11 -13.67 -27.76
CA ILE A 392 11.71 -13.46 -28.13
C ILE A 392 11.39 -11.97 -28.21
N THR A 393 10.39 -11.63 -29.01
CA THR A 393 9.62 -10.40 -28.87
C THR A 393 8.32 -10.75 -28.18
N VAL A 394 8.07 -10.10 -27.05
CA VAL A 394 6.88 -10.29 -26.22
C VAL A 394 5.94 -9.14 -26.48
N THR A 395 4.70 -9.43 -26.85
CA THR A 395 3.58 -8.49 -26.76
C THR A 395 2.65 -9.04 -25.69
N ALA A 396 2.39 -8.27 -24.64
CA ALA A 396 1.63 -8.74 -23.49
C ALA A 396 0.90 -7.59 -22.79
N VAL A 397 -0.17 -7.92 -22.07
CA VAL A 397 -0.91 -7.00 -21.21
C VAL A 397 -0.25 -6.98 -19.83
N VAL A 398 -0.05 -5.78 -19.27
CA VAL A 398 0.54 -5.60 -17.94
C VAL A 398 -0.46 -6.03 -16.85
N GLY A 399 -0.05 -6.97 -15.99
CA GLY A 399 -0.79 -7.43 -14.82
C GLY A 399 -0.24 -6.87 -13.51
N ASP A 400 -0.40 -7.64 -12.44
CA ASP A 400 -0.04 -7.24 -11.07
C ASP A 400 1.44 -7.46 -10.76
N TYR A 401 1.97 -6.67 -9.83
CA TYR A 401 3.33 -6.84 -9.32
C TYR A 401 3.30 -7.54 -7.96
N ASP A 402 3.97 -8.68 -7.86
CA ASP A 402 4.12 -9.43 -6.60
C ASP A 402 5.43 -9.03 -5.91
N SER A 403 5.30 -8.32 -4.79
CA SER A 403 6.44 -7.86 -3.99
C SER A 403 7.11 -8.98 -3.17
N ALA A 404 6.44 -10.11 -2.94
CA ALA A 404 7.01 -11.25 -2.23
C ALA A 404 7.90 -12.09 -3.14
N THR A 405 7.56 -12.18 -4.43
CA THR A 405 8.33 -12.97 -5.43
C THR A 405 9.15 -12.14 -6.41
N ASP A 406 9.05 -10.81 -6.35
CA ASP A 406 9.80 -9.85 -7.16
C ASP A 406 9.62 -10.09 -8.66
N TRP A 407 8.34 -10.23 -9.07
CA TRP A 407 7.97 -10.36 -10.47
C TRP A 407 6.83 -9.43 -10.85
N LEU A 408 6.78 -9.08 -12.12
CA LEU A 408 5.64 -8.45 -12.77
C LEU A 408 4.93 -9.50 -13.61
N GLU A 409 3.67 -9.75 -13.31
CA GLU A 409 2.83 -10.66 -14.08
C GLU A 409 2.44 -10.02 -15.42
N LEU A 410 2.53 -10.80 -16.48
CA LEU A 410 2.14 -10.41 -17.82
C LEU A 410 1.20 -11.46 -18.37
N ASP A 411 0.23 -11.03 -19.16
CA ASP A 411 -0.55 -11.94 -19.97
C ASP A 411 -0.19 -11.86 -21.44
N PRO A 412 0.15 -12.98 -22.08
CA PRO A 412 0.67 -12.92 -23.43
C PRO A 412 -0.41 -12.66 -24.49
N VAL A 413 -0.21 -11.63 -25.32
CA VAL A 413 -0.95 -11.44 -26.58
C VAL A 413 -0.26 -12.20 -27.72
N SER A 414 1.06 -12.13 -27.77
CA SER A 414 1.88 -12.93 -28.68
C SER A 414 3.34 -13.03 -28.24
N ILE A 415 3.94 -14.19 -28.51
CA ILE A 415 5.38 -14.40 -28.35
C ILE A 415 5.98 -14.80 -29.68
N SER A 416 6.81 -13.92 -30.24
CA SER A 416 7.50 -14.18 -31.51
C SER A 416 8.94 -14.59 -31.24
N ILE A 417 9.35 -15.76 -31.72
CA ILE A 417 10.75 -16.21 -31.58
C ILE A 417 11.64 -15.46 -32.59
N ARG A 418 12.83 -15.07 -32.13
CA ARG A 418 13.80 -14.25 -32.87
C ARG A 418 15.04 -15.01 -33.31
#